data_AF-A0A2V8AAG3-F1
#
_entry.id   AF-A0A2V8AAG3-F1
#
_cell.length_a   1.000
_cell.length_b   1.000
_cell.length_c   1.000
_cell.angle_alpha   90.00
_cell.angle_beta   90.00
_cell.angle_gamma   90.00
#
_symmetry.space_group_name_H-M   'P 1'
#
loop_
_entity.id
_entity.type
_entity.pdbx_description
1 polymer ?
#
loop_
_entity_poly.entity_id
_entity_poly.type
_entity_poly.pdbx_seq_one_letter_code
_entity_poly.pdbx_strand_id
1 'polypeptide(L)'
;MENLRYIRETMSRAGEFTGVPGWGGVAMGVTAVAAAAISGPPDNSLRWVLIWLAEAAVASLIALAAMTIKARRSGAALWTSSRGAPAYRFALAYAPPLVAGFVLTPVFAATDLMARLPGCWLLLYGTALAAGGALSVRIVPLM
;
A
#
# COMPACT_ATOMS: atom_id res chain seq x y z
N MET A 1 3.92 7.48 -39.26
CA MET A 1 4.89 7.95 -38.23
C MET A 1 4.22 8.16 -36.87
N GLU A 2 3.07 8.82 -36.81
CA GLU A 2 2.37 9.16 -35.56
C GLU A 2 1.92 7.94 -34.73
N ASN A 3 1.33 6.92 -35.39
CA ASN A 3 0.88 5.70 -34.72
C ASN A 3 2.03 4.90 -34.07
N LEU A 4 3.22 4.87 -34.70
CA LEU A 4 4.39 4.17 -34.16
C LEU A 4 4.98 4.89 -32.94
N ARG A 5 4.95 6.23 -32.93
CA ARG A 5 5.35 7.04 -31.78
C ARG A 5 4.37 6.86 -30.62
N TYR A 6 3.06 6.85 -30.91
CA TYR A 6 2.02 6.55 -29.93
C TYR A 6 2.18 5.16 -29.30
N ILE A 7 2.36 4.10 -30.11
CA ILE A 7 2.58 2.75 -29.61
C ILE A 7 3.83 2.68 -28.75
N ARG A 8 4.96 3.25 -29.19
CA ARG A 8 6.22 3.24 -28.44
C ARG A 8 6.10 3.95 -27.10
N GLU A 9 5.41 5.09 -27.07
CA GLU A 9 5.21 5.87 -25.85
C GLU A 9 4.21 5.19 -24.90
N THR A 10 3.15 4.58 -25.42
CA THR A 10 2.25 3.74 -24.62
C THR A 10 2.98 2.53 -24.04
N MET A 11 3.85 1.87 -24.82
CA MET A 11 4.67 0.74 -24.34
C MET A 11 5.72 1.17 -23.31
N SER A 12 6.40 2.30 -23.50
CA SER A 12 7.39 2.79 -22.53
C SER A 12 6.72 3.19 -21.20
N ARG A 13 5.53 3.79 -21.27
CA ARG A 13 4.71 4.15 -20.11
C ARG A 13 4.15 2.93 -19.36
N ALA A 14 3.82 1.85 -20.08
CA ALA A 14 3.36 0.61 -19.45
C ALA A 14 4.45 -0.02 -18.55
N GLY A 15 5.74 0.16 -18.88
CA GLY A 15 6.86 -0.29 -18.06
C GLY A 15 7.00 0.49 -16.74
N GLU A 16 6.82 1.81 -16.77
CA GLU A 16 6.91 2.69 -15.60
C GLU A 16 5.80 2.44 -14.57
N PHE A 17 4.63 1.97 -15.01
CA PHE A 17 3.46 1.77 -14.15
C PHE A 17 3.48 0.50 -13.29
N THR A 18 4.46 -0.39 -13.49
CA THR A 18 4.58 -1.61 -12.68
C THR A 18 5.37 -1.42 -11.39
N GLY A 19 5.66 -0.19 -10.95
CA GLY A 19 6.57 0.09 -9.83
C GLY A 19 6.32 -0.68 -8.52
N VAL A 20 5.12 -1.23 -8.31
CA VAL A 20 4.82 -2.14 -7.20
C VAL A 20 5.23 -3.58 -7.55
N PRO A 21 6.15 -4.20 -6.79
CA PRO A 21 6.57 -5.58 -7.01
C PRO A 21 5.45 -6.56 -6.62
N GLY A 22 4.85 -7.24 -7.59
CA GLY A 22 3.76 -8.21 -7.34
C GLY A 22 4.14 -9.30 -6.34
N TRP A 23 5.38 -9.81 -6.41
CA TRP A 23 5.92 -10.77 -5.44
C TRP A 23 6.03 -10.22 -4.01
N GLY A 24 6.26 -8.92 -3.84
CA GLY A 24 6.22 -8.27 -2.52
C GLY A 24 4.80 -8.30 -1.94
N GLY A 25 3.79 -8.07 -2.78
CA GLY A 25 2.37 -8.24 -2.42
C GLY A 25 2.03 -9.66 -1.97
N VAL A 26 2.51 -10.66 -2.70
CA VAL A 26 2.33 -12.08 -2.31
C VAL A 26 2.96 -12.37 -0.96
N ALA A 27 4.21 -11.92 -0.74
CA ALA A 27 4.91 -12.14 0.54
C ALA A 27 4.16 -11.49 1.71
N MET A 28 3.69 -10.24 1.57
CA MET A 28 2.84 -9.58 2.58
C MET A 28 1.54 -10.34 2.85
N GLY A 29 0.90 -10.89 1.80
CA GLY A 29 -0.31 -11.68 1.95
C GLY A 29 -0.07 -12.97 2.74
N VAL A 30 1.05 -13.66 2.49
CA VAL A 30 1.42 -14.89 3.21
C VAL A 30 1.67 -14.60 4.70
N THR A 31 2.40 -13.53 5.03
CA THR A 31 2.63 -13.15 6.43
C THR A 31 1.34 -12.73 7.12
N ALA A 32 0.46 -12.00 6.43
CA ALA A 32 -0.85 -11.63 6.96
C ALA A 32 -1.76 -12.83 7.23
N VAL A 33 -1.75 -13.85 6.37
CA VAL A 33 -2.50 -15.11 6.61
C VAL A 33 -1.96 -15.84 7.82
N ALA A 34 -0.64 -15.89 8.00
CA ALA A 34 -0.03 -16.47 9.20
C ALA A 34 -0.43 -15.69 10.46
N ALA A 35 -0.37 -14.36 10.43
CA ALA A 35 -0.80 -13.51 11.54
C ALA A 35 -2.29 -13.67 11.87
N ALA A 36 -3.16 -13.82 10.86
CA ALA A 36 -4.58 -14.11 11.06
C ALA A 36 -4.80 -15.46 11.76
N ALA A 37 -4.07 -16.51 11.36
CA ALA A 37 -4.14 -17.82 11.99
C ALA A 37 -3.66 -17.79 13.46
N ILE A 38 -2.62 -17.00 13.75
CA ILE A 38 -2.05 -16.86 15.10
C ILE A 38 -2.94 -16.00 16.01
N SER A 39 -3.50 -14.91 15.48
CA SER A 39 -4.34 -13.98 16.26
C SER A 39 -5.72 -14.56 16.56
N GLY A 40 -6.33 -15.27 15.60
CA GLY A 40 -7.70 -15.74 15.71
C GLY A 40 -8.74 -14.60 15.57
N PRO A 41 -10.00 -14.85 15.94
CA PRO A 41 -11.06 -13.85 15.89
C PRO A 41 -10.70 -12.60 16.70
N PRO A 42 -11.24 -11.42 16.36
CA PRO A 42 -11.09 -10.22 17.17
C PRO A 42 -11.50 -10.48 18.62
N ASP A 43 -10.54 -10.33 19.52
CA ASP A 43 -10.74 -10.32 20.95
C ASP A 43 -10.29 -8.94 21.48
N ASN A 44 -10.85 -8.48 22.61
CA ASN A 44 -10.44 -7.20 23.21
C ASN A 44 -9.06 -7.26 23.89
N SER A 45 -8.19 -8.20 23.50
CA SER A 45 -6.90 -8.38 24.13
C SER A 45 -5.82 -7.52 23.48
N LEU A 46 -4.87 -7.05 24.31
CA LEU A 46 -3.68 -6.37 23.82
C LEU A 46 -2.84 -7.28 22.91
N ARG A 47 -2.86 -8.59 23.15
CA ARG A 47 -2.16 -9.59 22.32
C ARG A 47 -2.62 -9.53 20.87
N TRP A 48 -3.94 -9.47 20.63
CA TRP A 48 -4.48 -9.41 19.27
C TRP A 48 -4.02 -8.15 18.55
N VAL A 49 -4.08 -6.98 19.21
CA VAL A 49 -3.59 -5.71 18.65
C VAL A 49 -2.10 -5.78 18.35
N LEU A 50 -1.28 -6.31 19.27
CA LEU A 50 0.16 -6.41 19.08
C LEU A 50 0.54 -7.33 17.92
N ILE A 51 -0.17 -8.44 17.70
CA ILE A 51 0.06 -9.33 16.56
C ILE A 51 -0.15 -8.57 15.24
N TRP A 52 -1.26 -7.83 15.12
CA TRP A 52 -1.55 -7.07 13.90
C TRP A 52 -0.63 -5.87 13.70
N LEU A 53 -0.21 -5.18 14.77
CA LEU A 53 0.79 -4.11 14.67
C LEU A 53 2.17 -4.63 14.28
N ALA A 54 2.58 -5.79 14.83
CA ALA A 54 3.82 -6.45 14.43
C ALA A 54 3.76 -6.88 12.96
N GLU A 55 2.64 -7.46 12.52
CA GLU A 55 2.43 -7.83 11.11
C GLU A 55 2.46 -6.60 10.20
N ALA A 56 1.84 -5.48 10.60
CA ALA A 56 1.90 -4.24 9.83
C ALA A 56 3.35 -3.74 9.66
N ALA A 57 4.20 -3.88 10.69
CA ALA A 57 5.62 -3.56 10.59
C ALA A 57 6.35 -4.53 9.64
N VAL A 58 6.09 -5.83 9.73
CA VAL A 58 6.65 -6.85 8.82
C VAL A 58 6.25 -6.56 7.37
N ALA A 59 4.97 -6.32 7.10
CA ALA A 59 4.48 -5.99 5.77
C ALA A 59 5.10 -4.70 5.23
N SER A 60 5.27 -3.67 6.07
CA SER A 60 5.93 -2.42 5.69
C SER A 60 7.39 -2.63 5.30
N LEU A 61 8.13 -3.49 6.02
CA LEU A 61 9.49 -3.86 5.69
C LEU A 61 9.57 -4.64 4.38
N ILE A 62 8.65 -5.59 4.15
CA ILE A 62 8.56 -6.34 2.89
C ILE A 62 8.28 -5.39 1.73
N ALA A 63 7.33 -4.46 1.88
CA ALA A 63 7.01 -3.47 0.86
C ALA A 63 8.23 -2.62 0.52
N LEU A 64 8.91 -2.06 1.52
CA LEU A 64 10.09 -1.22 1.33
C LEU A 64 11.24 -2.01 0.68
N ALA A 65 11.52 -3.23 1.14
CA ALA A 65 12.54 -4.09 0.57
C ALA A 65 12.22 -4.45 -0.88
N ALA A 66 10.98 -4.85 -1.18
CA ALA A 66 10.58 -5.22 -2.53
C ALA A 66 10.65 -4.02 -3.49
N MET A 67 10.18 -2.84 -3.05
CA MET A 67 10.28 -1.60 -3.82
C MET A 67 11.75 -1.25 -4.09
N THR A 68 12.61 -1.32 -3.06
CA THR A 68 14.03 -0.99 -3.20
C THR A 68 14.76 -1.94 -4.15
N ILE A 69 14.49 -3.25 -4.07
CA ILE A 69 15.04 -4.26 -4.97
C ILE A 69 14.58 -4.01 -6.41
N LYS A 70 13.28 -3.76 -6.62
CA LYS A 70 12.72 -3.55 -7.96
C LYS A 70 13.32 -2.32 -8.63
N ALA A 71 13.42 -1.21 -7.90
CA ALA A 71 13.95 0.03 -8.44
C ALA A 71 15.45 -0.06 -8.75
N ARG A 72 16.25 -0.76 -7.92
CA ARG A 72 17.65 -1.07 -8.22
C ARG A 72 17.79 -1.88 -9.51
N ARG A 73 16.93 -2.89 -9.71
CA ARG A 73 16.92 -3.73 -10.93
C ARG A 73 16.50 -2.95 -12.18
N SER A 74 15.61 -1.97 -12.05
CA SER A 74 15.13 -1.17 -13.18
C SER A 74 15.98 0.08 -13.45
N GLY A 75 17.10 0.28 -12.73
CA GLY A 75 17.93 1.49 -12.84
C GLY A 75 17.18 2.78 -12.45
N ALA A 76 16.03 2.65 -11.80
CA ALA A 76 15.19 3.77 -11.41
C ALA A 76 15.62 4.26 -10.02
N ALA A 77 15.88 5.57 -9.89
CA ALA A 77 16.17 6.15 -8.59
C ALA A 77 14.89 6.16 -7.74
N LEU A 78 14.84 5.32 -6.69
CA LEU A 78 13.75 5.25 -5.70
C LEU A 78 13.35 6.61 -5.13
N TRP A 79 14.35 7.46 -5.00
CA TRP A 79 14.41 8.65 -4.16
C TRP A 79 15.09 9.81 -4.88
N THR A 80 15.02 9.88 -6.23
CA THR A 80 15.37 11.17 -6.85
C THR A 80 14.32 12.18 -6.42
N SER A 81 14.79 13.37 -6.03
CA SER A 81 14.09 14.49 -5.37
C SER A 81 12.91 15.10 -6.16
N SER A 82 12.32 14.35 -7.08
CA SER A 82 11.21 14.75 -7.92
C SER A 82 9.90 14.26 -7.31
N ARG A 83 8.94 15.17 -7.06
CA ARG A 83 7.54 14.90 -6.66
C ARG A 83 6.75 13.97 -7.63
N GLY A 84 7.42 13.37 -8.60
CA GLY A 84 6.89 12.47 -9.62
C GLY A 84 7.21 10.98 -9.41
N ALA A 85 8.05 10.59 -8.43
CA ALA A 85 8.35 9.17 -8.22
C ALA A 85 7.08 8.37 -7.83
N PRO A 86 6.76 7.26 -8.53
CA PRO A 86 5.56 6.46 -8.24
C PRO A 86 5.49 5.99 -6.78
N ALA A 87 6.64 5.65 -6.18
CA ALA A 87 6.75 5.27 -4.78
C ALA A 87 6.32 6.37 -3.80
N TYR A 88 6.66 7.63 -4.09
CA TYR A 88 6.31 8.77 -3.25
C TYR A 88 4.81 9.06 -3.30
N ARG A 89 4.19 8.97 -4.48
CA ARG A 89 2.73 9.12 -4.63
C ARG A 89 1.97 8.01 -3.94
N PHE A 90 2.46 6.77 -4.04
CA PHE A 90 1.92 5.62 -3.31
C PHE A 90 2.00 5.84 -1.80
N ALA A 91 3.15 6.27 -1.30
CA ALA A 91 3.32 6.58 0.13
C ALA A 91 2.37 7.71 0.59
N LEU A 92 2.21 8.77 -0.19
CA LEU A 92 1.26 9.86 0.13
C LEU A 92 -0.21 9.41 0.13
N ALA A 93 -0.59 8.44 -0.72
CA ALA A 93 -1.94 7.88 -0.70
C ALA A 93 -2.19 6.95 0.48
N TYR A 94 -1.19 6.14 0.87
CA TYR A 94 -1.33 5.12 1.91
C TYR A 94 -1.09 5.65 3.32
N ALA A 95 -0.22 6.64 3.51
CA ALA A 95 0.14 7.12 4.84
C ALA A 95 -1.05 7.71 5.62
N PRO A 96 -1.90 8.60 5.05
CA PRO A 96 -3.02 9.17 5.82
C PRO A 96 -4.03 8.13 6.31
N PRO A 97 -4.52 7.17 5.47
CA PRO A 97 -5.40 6.11 5.95
C PRO A 97 -4.75 5.18 6.97
N LEU A 98 -3.45 4.86 6.82
CA LEU A 98 -2.71 4.05 7.80
C LEU A 98 -2.63 4.74 9.17
N VAL A 99 -2.29 6.03 9.18
CA VAL A 99 -2.24 6.84 10.41
C VAL A 99 -3.62 6.92 11.05
N ALA A 100 -4.67 7.13 10.25
CA ALA A 100 -6.05 7.13 10.76
C ALA A 100 -6.41 5.79 11.42
N GLY A 101 -6.10 4.65 10.80
CA GLY A 101 -6.35 3.33 11.38
C GLY A 101 -5.57 3.10 12.66
N PHE A 102 -4.30 3.52 12.71
CA PHE A 102 -3.48 3.43 13.91
C PHE A 102 -4.05 4.24 15.07
N VAL A 103 -4.50 5.47 14.82
CA VAL A 103 -5.12 6.35 15.84
C VAL A 103 -6.49 5.82 16.29
N LEU A 104 -7.27 5.24 15.39
CA LEU A 104 -8.60 4.68 15.71
C LEU A 104 -8.51 3.37 16.49
N THR A 105 -7.45 2.57 16.29
CA THR A 105 -7.27 1.29 16.97
C THR A 105 -7.39 1.37 18.51
N PRO A 106 -6.71 2.26 19.23
CA PRO A 106 -6.89 2.41 20.68
C PRO A 106 -8.29 2.91 21.07
N VAL A 107 -8.95 3.72 20.22
CA VAL A 107 -10.33 4.19 20.48
C VAL A 107 -11.30 3.01 20.44
N PHE A 108 -11.16 2.11 19.47
CA PHE A 108 -11.99 0.91 19.35
C PHE A 108 -11.73 -0.07 20.50
N ALA A 109 -10.47 -0.20 20.92
CA ALA A 109 -10.10 -0.99 22.08
C ALA A 109 -10.70 -0.44 23.39
N ALA A 110 -10.69 0.89 23.57
CA ALA A 110 -11.23 1.55 24.76
C ALA A 110 -12.77 1.55 24.84
N THR A 111 -13.46 1.34 23.71
CA THR A 111 -14.94 1.43 23.61
C THR A 111 -15.63 0.08 23.38
N ASP A 112 -14.90 -1.04 23.53
CA ASP A 112 -15.43 -2.39 23.34
C ASP A 112 -15.95 -2.66 21.91
N LEU A 113 -15.36 -1.98 20.92
CA LEU A 113 -15.78 -2.06 19.51
C LEU A 113 -14.82 -2.87 18.63
N MET A 114 -13.93 -3.68 19.21
CA MET A 114 -12.88 -4.38 18.45
C MET A 114 -13.42 -5.28 17.33
N ALA A 115 -14.62 -5.86 17.48
CA ALA A 115 -15.26 -6.64 16.42
C ALA A 115 -15.49 -5.84 15.12
N ARG A 116 -15.60 -4.51 15.20
CA ARG A 116 -15.80 -3.60 14.06
C ARG A 116 -14.49 -3.09 13.45
N LEU A 117 -13.39 -3.24 14.18
CA LEU A 117 -12.07 -2.73 13.79
C LEU A 117 -11.58 -3.30 12.43
N PRO A 118 -11.74 -4.61 12.12
CA PRO A 118 -11.34 -5.14 10.81
C PRO A 118 -12.07 -4.48 9.64
N GLY A 119 -13.39 -4.25 9.79
CA GLY A 119 -14.20 -3.56 8.78
C GLY A 119 -13.72 -2.12 8.57
N CYS A 120 -13.36 -1.41 9.63
CA CYS A 120 -12.78 -0.06 9.54
C CYS A 120 -11.44 -0.07 8.78
N TRP A 121 -10.54 -1.00 9.08
CA TRP A 121 -9.27 -1.13 8.36
C TRP A 121 -9.45 -1.47 6.88
N LEU A 122 -10.43 -2.32 6.53
CA LEU A 122 -10.76 -2.61 5.12
C LEU A 122 -11.27 -1.37 4.38
N LEU A 123 -12.09 -0.54 5.03
CA LEU A 123 -12.54 0.73 4.45
C LEU A 123 -11.36 1.69 4.24
N LEU A 124 -10.46 1.83 5.22
CA LEU A 124 -9.25 2.65 5.11
C LEU A 124 -8.29 2.14 4.04
N TYR A 125 -8.19 0.83 3.86
CA TYR A 125 -7.47 0.25 2.73
C TYR A 125 -8.12 0.65 1.40
N GLY A 126 -9.45 0.59 1.31
CA GLY A 126 -10.19 1.08 0.15
C GLY A 126 -9.96 2.56 -0.15
N THR A 127 -9.90 3.41 0.89
CA THR A 127 -9.60 4.84 0.71
C THR A 127 -8.16 5.07 0.23
N ALA A 128 -7.19 4.32 0.75
CA ALA A 128 -5.81 4.36 0.28
C ALA A 128 -5.68 3.96 -1.20
N LEU A 129 -6.39 2.90 -1.61
CA LEU A 129 -6.43 2.47 -3.01
C LEU A 129 -7.08 3.52 -3.92
N ALA A 130 -8.22 4.08 -3.52
CA ALA A 130 -8.91 5.11 -4.29
C ALA A 130 -8.04 6.37 -4.46
N ALA A 131 -7.39 6.82 -3.39
CA ALA A 131 -6.46 7.95 -3.42
C ALA A 131 -5.22 7.63 -4.29
N GLY A 132 -4.69 6.42 -4.20
CA GLY A 132 -3.58 5.95 -5.03
C GLY A 132 -3.92 5.94 -6.52
N GLY A 133 -5.13 5.49 -6.87
CA GLY A 133 -5.66 5.55 -8.23
C GLY A 133 -5.75 6.98 -8.75
N ALA A 134 -6.29 7.90 -7.95
CA ALA A 134 -6.40 9.32 -8.30
C ALA A 134 -5.04 9.99 -8.55
N LEU A 135 -3.98 9.59 -7.83
CA LEU A 135 -2.62 10.12 -8.00
C LEU A 135 -1.83 9.45 -9.14
N SER A 136 -2.28 8.29 -9.61
CA SER A 136 -1.59 7.49 -10.63
C SER A 136 -2.03 7.86 -12.05
N VAL A 137 -3.31 8.24 -12.23
CA VAL A 137 -3.83 8.67 -13.54
C VAL A 137 -3.51 10.16 -13.76
N ARG A 138 -2.85 10.51 -14.88
CA ARG A 138 -2.75 11.92 -15.29
C ARG A 138 -4.15 12.40 -15.62
N ILE A 139 -4.55 13.58 -15.13
CA ILE A 139 -5.77 14.26 -15.59
C ILE A 139 -5.69 14.30 -17.12
N VAL A 140 -6.53 13.51 -17.79
CA VAL A 140 -6.73 13.63 -19.22
C VAL A 140 -7.49 14.94 -19.38
N PRO A 141 -6.93 15.97 -20.03
CA PRO A 141 -7.69 17.17 -20.33
C PRO A 141 -8.86 16.70 -21.20
N LEU A 142 -10.07 16.82 -20.67
CA LEU A 142 -11.26 16.76 -21.51
C LEU A 142 -11.18 18.00 -22.39
N MET A 143 -10.95 17.78 -23.69
CA MET A 143 -11.13 18.80 -24.72
C MET A 143 -12.58 19.26 -24.76
#